data_AF-W5W3H6-F1
#
_entry.id   AF-W5W3H6-F1
#
_cell.length_a   1.000
_cell.length_b   1.000
_cell.length_c   1.000
_cell.angle_alpha   90.00
_cell.angle_beta   90.00
_cell.angle_gamma   90.00
#
_symmetry.space_group_name_H-M   'P 1'
#
loop_
_entity.id
_entity.type
_entity.pdbx_description
1 polymer ?
#
loop_
_entity_poly.entity_id
_entity_poly.type
_entity_poly.pdbx_seq_one_letter_code
_entity_poly.pdbx_strand_id
1 'polypeptide(L)'
;MLDWLADTWDAVELWVAQLWFPVQFALVMLVLLPICLGVAWLIDRVVDRLSALLAPRYRAEPTLWGRDADEAGQAHQDSAS
;
A
#
# COMPACT_ATOMS: atom_id res chain seq x y z
N MET A 1 -12.82 -19.66 -27.85
CA MET A 1 -13.30 -19.47 -26.46
C MET A 1 -13.24 -18.02 -26.01
N LEU A 2 -12.21 -17.25 -26.38
CA LEU A 2 -12.18 -15.79 -26.15
C LEU A 2 -13.02 -15.01 -27.18
N ASP A 3 -13.54 -15.66 -28.22
CA ASP A 3 -14.33 -15.04 -29.28
C ASP A 3 -15.56 -14.30 -28.73
N TRP A 4 -16.22 -14.87 -27.72
CA TRP A 4 -17.33 -14.20 -27.04
C TRP A 4 -16.90 -12.91 -26.32
N LEU A 5 -15.68 -12.90 -25.75
CA LEU A 5 -15.12 -11.70 -25.13
C LEU A 5 -14.74 -10.66 -26.19
N ALA A 6 -14.20 -11.11 -27.33
CA ALA A 6 -13.88 -10.25 -28.46
C ALA A 6 -15.13 -9.59 -29.06
N ASP A 7 -16.20 -10.36 -29.29
CA ASP A 7 -17.48 -9.82 -29.78
C ASP A 7 -18.12 -8.84 -28.78
N THR A 8 -18.04 -9.16 -27.48
CA THR A 8 -18.54 -8.25 -26.44
C THR A 8 -17.70 -6.97 -26.38
N TRP A 9 -16.40 -7.07 -26.58
CA TRP A 9 -15.50 -5.91 -26.62
C TRP A 9 -15.70 -5.06 -27.87
N ASP A 10 -15.89 -5.66 -29.03
CA ASP A 10 -16.22 -4.97 -30.29
C ASP A 10 -17.50 -4.13 -30.14
N ALA A 11 -18.55 -4.71 -29.53
CA ALA A 11 -19.77 -3.98 -29.22
C ALA A 11 -19.54 -2.80 -28.24
N VAL A 12 -18.63 -2.96 -27.26
CA VAL A 12 -18.21 -1.89 -26.35
C VAL A 12 -17.45 -0.80 -27.10
N GLU A 13 -16.51 -1.15 -27.98
CA GLU A 13 -15.77 -0.21 -28.81
C GLU A 13 -16.72 0.62 -29.68
N LEU A 14 -17.70 -0.03 -30.29
CA LEU A 14 -18.72 0.64 -31.12
C LEU A 14 -19.61 1.56 -30.28
N TRP A 15 -19.99 1.12 -29.06
CA TRP A 15 -20.74 1.94 -28.12
C TRP A 15 -19.94 3.16 -27.63
N VAL A 16 -18.64 3.01 -27.37
CA VAL A 16 -17.79 4.14 -26.96
C VAL A 16 -17.55 5.10 -28.13
N ALA A 17 -17.33 4.59 -29.34
CA ALA A 17 -17.04 5.39 -30.53
C ALA A 17 -18.21 6.32 -30.93
N GLN A 18 -19.46 5.90 -30.68
CA GLN A 18 -20.64 6.74 -30.93
C GLN A 18 -20.90 7.79 -29.84
N LEU A 19 -20.18 7.77 -28.71
CA LEU A 19 -20.34 8.76 -27.65
C LEU A 19 -19.76 10.11 -28.07
N TRP A 20 -20.35 11.16 -27.50
CA TRP A 20 -19.85 12.53 -27.63
C TRP A 20 -18.45 12.69 -27.02
N PHE A 21 -17.61 13.54 -27.61
CA PHE A 21 -16.21 13.73 -27.22
C PHE A 21 -16.00 13.99 -25.70
N PRO A 22 -16.80 14.84 -25.02
CA PRO A 22 -16.65 15.05 -23.58
C PRO A 22 -16.99 13.80 -22.75
N VAL A 23 -17.91 12.97 -23.23
CA VAL A 23 -18.36 11.76 -22.53
C VAL A 23 -17.30 10.66 -22.61
N GLN A 24 -16.62 10.51 -23.77
CA GLN A 24 -15.49 9.59 -23.90
C GLN A 24 -14.37 9.96 -22.93
N PHE A 25 -14.02 11.25 -22.83
CA PHE A 25 -13.00 11.72 -21.88
C PHE A 25 -13.40 11.45 -20.43
N ALA A 26 -14.67 11.71 -20.07
CA ALA A 26 -15.18 11.43 -18.74
C ALA A 26 -15.10 9.93 -18.39
N LEU A 27 -15.43 9.02 -19.33
CA LEU A 27 -15.27 7.58 -19.15
C LEU A 27 -13.81 7.18 -18.92
N VAL A 28 -12.89 7.72 -19.72
CA VAL A 28 -11.46 7.47 -19.54
C VAL A 28 -10.99 7.94 -18.17
N MET A 29 -11.35 9.16 -17.75
CA MET A 29 -11.03 9.64 -16.41
C MET A 29 -11.65 8.77 -15.32
N LEU A 30 -12.90 8.35 -15.47
CA LEU A 30 -13.60 7.48 -14.53
C LEU A 30 -12.90 6.12 -14.37
N VAL A 31 -12.24 5.60 -15.42
CA VAL A 31 -11.47 4.35 -15.35
C VAL A 31 -10.03 4.60 -14.89
N LEU A 32 -9.39 5.68 -15.34
CA LEU A 32 -8.00 5.99 -15.06
C LEU A 32 -7.78 6.39 -13.59
N LEU A 33 -8.66 7.22 -13.02
CA LEU A 33 -8.57 7.65 -11.63
C LEU A 33 -8.57 6.46 -10.64
N PRO A 34 -9.54 5.52 -10.69
CA PRO A 34 -9.54 4.37 -9.80
C PRO A 34 -8.41 3.39 -10.10
N ILE A 35 -7.95 3.26 -11.35
CA ILE A 35 -6.74 2.47 -11.65
C ILE A 35 -5.52 3.11 -10.98
N CYS A 36 -5.36 4.43 -11.08
CA CYS A 36 -4.25 5.15 -10.44
C CYS A 36 -4.30 5.01 -8.92
N LEU A 37 -5.47 5.20 -8.31
CA LEU A 37 -5.68 4.99 -6.87
C LEU A 37 -5.44 3.53 -6.48
N GLY A 38 -5.93 2.58 -7.27
CA GLY A 38 -5.76 1.15 -7.05
C GLY A 38 -4.31 0.73 -7.12
N VAL A 39 -3.53 1.25 -8.06
CA VAL A 39 -2.09 1.00 -8.18
C VAL A 39 -1.33 1.59 -6.99
N ALA A 40 -1.63 2.84 -6.59
CA ALA A 40 -1.03 3.44 -5.40
C ALA A 40 -1.32 2.60 -4.15
N TRP A 41 -2.58 2.21 -3.97
CA TRP A 41 -3.00 1.36 -2.85
C TRP A 41 -2.35 -0.03 -2.90
N LEU A 42 -2.17 -0.60 -4.09
CA LEU A 42 -1.50 -1.89 -4.27
C LEU A 42 -0.03 -1.80 -3.88
N ILE A 43 0.66 -0.72 -4.26
CA ILE A 43 2.05 -0.48 -3.88
C ILE A 43 2.16 -0.38 -2.36
N ASP A 44 1.32 0.45 -1.72
CA ASP A 44 1.31 0.57 -0.25
C ASP A 44 1.06 -0.79 0.42
N ARG A 45 0.12 -1.58 -0.11
CA ARG A 45 -0.21 -2.90 0.43
C ARG A 45 0.93 -3.91 0.28
N VAL A 46 1.67 -3.84 -0.82
CA VAL A 46 2.85 -4.68 -1.07
C VAL A 46 3.99 -4.26 -0.14
N VAL A 47 4.22 -2.95 0.04
CA VAL A 47 5.20 -2.42 0.98
C VAL A 47 4.89 -2.86 2.41
N ASP A 48 3.63 -2.80 2.84
CA ASP A 48 3.20 -3.28 4.17
C ASP A 48 3.36 -4.80 4.34
N ARG A 49 3.10 -5.58 3.29
CA ARG A 49 3.35 -7.04 3.31
C ARG A 49 4.82 -7.34 3.43
N LEU A 50 5.67 -6.63 2.70
CA LEU A 50 7.12 -6.78 2.75
C LEU A 50 7.67 -6.31 4.10
N SER A 51 7.21 -5.18 4.63
CA SER A 51 7.62 -4.69 5.95
C SER A 51 7.23 -5.66 7.05
N ALA A 52 6.04 -6.27 7.00
CA ALA A 52 5.62 -7.30 7.96
C ALA A 52 6.44 -8.59 7.85
N LEU A 53 6.95 -8.94 6.67
CA LEU A 53 7.82 -10.10 6.45
C LEU A 53 9.29 -9.82 6.81
N LEU A 54 9.72 -8.55 6.74
CA LEU A 54 11.08 -8.11 7.09
C LEU A 54 11.20 -7.67 8.56
N ALA A 55 10.10 -7.25 9.20
CA ALA A 55 10.01 -6.88 10.61
C ALA A 55 10.49 -7.96 11.60
N PRO A 56 10.40 -9.28 11.32
CA PRO A 56 11.02 -10.30 12.16
C PRO A 56 12.55 -10.11 12.30
N ARG A 57 13.20 -9.38 11.38
CA ARG A 57 14.64 -9.13 11.41
C ARG A 57 15.05 -7.81 12.07
N TYR A 58 14.12 -6.89 12.33
CA TYR A 58 14.40 -5.57 12.91
C TYR A 58 13.81 -5.36 14.32
N ARG A 59 13.34 -6.43 14.99
CA ARG A 59 12.91 -6.39 16.41
C ARG A 59 14.03 -6.71 17.40
N ALA A 60 15.29 -6.52 17.02
CA ALA A 60 16.43 -6.70 17.91
C ALA A 60 17.26 -5.42 18.02
N GLU A 61 16.62 -4.29 18.31
CA GLU A 61 17.27 -3.29 19.14
C GLU A 61 16.52 -3.28 20.49
N PRO A 62 17.06 -3.96 21.52
CA PRO A 62 16.69 -3.63 22.88
C PRO A 62 17.04 -2.16 23.03
N THR A 63 16.03 -1.33 23.28
CA THR A 63 16.24 0.08 23.58
C THR A 63 17.29 0.17 24.68
N LEU A 64 18.48 0.64 24.32
CA LEU A 64 19.62 0.87 25.22
C LEU A 64 19.19 1.74 26.43
N TRP A 65 18.17 2.57 26.19
CA TRP A 65 17.40 3.36 27.15
C TRP A 65 16.86 2.60 28.38
N GLY A 66 16.57 1.30 28.28
CA GLY A 66 16.07 0.51 29.42
C GLY A 66 17.17 0.12 30.39
N ARG A 67 18.38 -0.15 29.88
CA ARG A 67 19.53 -0.58 30.70
C ARG A 67 20.08 0.57 31.55
N ASP A 68 20.03 1.78 31.01
CA ASP A 68 20.53 2.98 31.71
C ASP A 68 19.61 3.39 32.89
N ALA A 69 18.30 3.11 32.80
CA ALA A 69 17.34 3.41 33.86
C ALA A 69 17.48 2.45 35.06
N ASP A 70 17.78 1.18 34.79
CA ASP A 70 18.03 0.17 35.82
C ASP A 70 19.38 0.42 36.52
N GLU A 71 20.41 0.83 35.78
CA GLU A 71 21.74 1.18 36.32
C GLU A 71 21.69 2.47 37.17
N ALA A 72 20.90 3.48 36.75
CA ALA A 72 20.72 4.70 37.53
C ALA A 72 19.97 4.46 38.86
N GLY A 73 19.00 3.55 38.85
CA GLY A 73 18.28 3.15 40.08
C GLY A 73 19.17 2.38 41.06
N GLN A 74 20.03 1.49 40.56
CA GLN A 74 20.95 0.69 41.39
C GLN A 74 22.07 1.54 42.01
N ALA A 75 22.67 2.47 41.25
CA ALA A 75 23.69 3.37 41.78
C ALA A 75 23.17 4.27 42.92
N HIS A 76 21.90 4.65 42.87
CA HIS A 76 21.27 5.44 43.93
C HIS A 76 20.98 4.60 45.19
N GLN A 77 20.68 3.30 45.01
CA GLN A 77 20.41 2.39 46.11
C GLN A 77 21.68 1.97 46.87
N ASP A 78 22.79 1.75 46.15
CA ASP A 78 24.10 1.46 46.75
C ASP A 78 24.72 2.65 47.49
N SER A 79 24.40 3.88 47.08
CA SER A 79 24.86 5.10 47.77
C SER A 79 24.08 5.41 49.06
N ALA A 80 22.92 4.75 49.26
CA ALA A 80 22.05 4.94 50.42
C ALA A 80 22.22 3.84 51.49
N SER A 81 23.10 2.87 51.25
CA SER A 81 23.43 1.74 52.13
C SER A 81 24.78 1.96 52.81
#